data_AF-R9XZE9-F1
#
_entry.id   AF-R9XZE9-F1
#
_cell.length_a   1.000
_cell.length_b   1.000
_cell.length_c   1.000
_cell.angle_alpha   90.00
_cell.angle_beta   90.00
_cell.angle_gamma   90.00
#
_symmetry.space_group_name_H-M   'P 1'
#
loop_
_entity.id
_entity.type
_entity.pdbx_description
1 polymer ?
#
loop_
_entity_poly.entity_id
_entity_poly.type
_entity_poly.pdbx_seq_one_letter_code
_entity_poly.pdbx_strand_id
1 'polypeptide(L)' 'MSRNKTYVRELNSNINIEILKHLYNNCIIVGTKILSQNDPVIIIELNDYTRIWMLPEELNINQIIKRNYNNTRTY' A
#
# COMPACT_ATOMS: atom_id res chain seq x y z
N MET A 1 -14.66 -8.00 -11.92
CA MET A 1 -13.62 -8.13 -10.87
C MET A 1 -13.73 -6.94 -9.93
N SER A 2 -13.95 -7.16 -8.63
CA SER A 2 -14.04 -6.07 -7.65
C SER A 2 -12.67 -5.42 -7.49
N ARG A 3 -12.58 -4.10 -7.67
CA ARG A 3 -11.35 -3.34 -7.38
C ARG A 3 -11.26 -3.15 -5.87
N ASN A 4 -10.21 -3.68 -5.25
CA ASN A 4 -9.95 -3.49 -3.83
C ASN A 4 -9.54 -2.02 -3.58
N LYS A 5 -10.51 -1.20 -3.15
CA LYS A 5 -10.28 0.19 -2.77
C LYS A 5 -9.62 0.23 -1.39
N THR A 6 -8.65 1.12 -1.23
CA THR A 6 -7.99 1.45 0.03
C THR A 6 -7.73 2.95 0.08
N TYR A 7 -7.16 3.44 1.17
CA TYR A 7 -6.67 4.81 1.29
C TYR A 7 -5.42 4.82 2.16
N VAL A 8 -4.59 5.84 1.94
CA VAL A 8 -3.41 6.09 2.76
C VAL A 8 -3.85 6.61 4.12
N ARG A 9 -3.52 5.88 5.18
CA ARG A 9 -4.00 6.16 6.54
C ARG A 9 -3.02 7.02 7.32
N GLU A 10 -1.77 6.59 7.36
CA GLU A 10 -0.69 7.18 8.13
C GLU A 10 0.59 7.11 7.30
N LEU A 11 1.41 8.15 7.39
CA LEU A 11 2.68 8.27 6.67
C LEU A 11 3.80 8.46 7.69
N ASN A 12 4.93 7.78 7.50
CA ASN A 12 6.11 8.04 8.31
C ASN A 12 6.56 9.51 8.15
N SER A 13 7.04 10.15 9.22
CA SER A 13 7.41 11.58 9.23
C SER A 13 8.54 11.95 8.25
N ASN A 14 9.31 10.98 7.75
CA ASN A 14 10.37 11.20 6.76
C ASN A 14 9.91 11.08 5.29
N ILE A 15 8.60 11.12 5.02
CA ILE A 15 8.04 10.93 3.69
C ILE A 15 8.15 12.17 2.80
N ASN A 16 8.34 11.91 1.49
CA ASN A 16 8.31 12.94 0.46
C ASN A 16 6.97 13.70 0.47
N ILE A 17 7.05 15.03 0.47
CA ILE A 17 5.91 15.95 0.51
C ILE A 17 4.90 15.72 -0.63
N GLU A 18 5.35 15.15 -1.76
CA GLU A 18 4.48 14.78 -2.88
C GLU A 18 3.51 13.67 -2.51
N ILE A 19 3.94 12.69 -1.70
CA ILE A 19 3.09 11.59 -1.22
C ILE A 19 2.05 12.12 -0.22
N LEU A 20 2.40 13.17 0.53
CA LEU A 20 1.51 13.81 1.51
C LEU A 20 0.22 14.33 0.86
N LYS A 21 0.28 14.75 -0.41
CA LYS A 21 -0.89 15.19 -1.19
C LYS A 21 -1.92 14.09 -1.43
N HIS A 22 -1.53 12.84 -1.21
CA HIS A 22 -2.37 11.66 -1.41
C HIS A 22 -2.85 11.03 -0.10
N LEU A 23 -2.53 11.65 1.05
CA LEU A 23 -3.05 11.23 2.35
C LEU A 23 -4.60 11.29 2.33
N TYR A 24 -5.24 10.24 2.82
CA TYR A 24 -6.71 10.06 2.83
C TYR A 24 -7.41 10.02 1.47
N ASN A 25 -6.66 10.09 0.36
CA ASN A 25 -7.23 9.88 -0.96
C ASN A 25 -7.49 8.39 -1.19
N ASN A 26 -8.61 8.09 -1.85
CA ASN A 26 -8.91 6.74 -2.29
C ASN A 26 -7.90 6.32 -3.35
N CYS A 27 -7.38 5.10 -3.21
CA CYS A 27 -6.48 4.46 -4.14
C CYS A 27 -6.87 2.99 -4.35
N ILE A 28 -6.30 2.38 -5.39
CA ILE A 28 -6.61 1.00 -5.77
C ILE A 28 -5.37 0.16 -5.54
N ILE A 29 -5.53 -0.99 -4.87
CA ILE A 29 -4.44 -1.95 -4.76
C ILE A 29 -4.31 -2.68 -6.10
N VAL A 30 -3.15 -2.56 -6.73
CA VAL A 30 -2.88 -3.12 -8.07
C VAL A 30 -1.84 -4.24 -8.07
N GLY A 31 -1.15 -4.46 -6.95
CA GLY A 31 -0.21 -5.56 -6.83
C GLY A 31 0.58 -5.55 -5.53
N THR A 32 1.58 -6.42 -5.48
CA THR A 32 2.58 -6.46 -4.40
C THR A 32 3.97 -6.51 -5.03
N LYS A 33 4.97 -6.06 -4.28
CA LYS A 33 6.39 -6.16 -4.64
C LYS A 33 7.15 -6.69 -3.43
N ILE A 34 8.17 -7.50 -3.67
CA ILE A 34 9.08 -7.96 -2.62
C ILE A 34 10.32 -7.07 -2.68
N LEU A 35 10.66 -6.43 -1.56
CA LEU A 35 11.89 -5.66 -1.39
C LEU A 35 13.04 -6.59 -0.93
N SER A 36 14.23 -6.01 -0.75
CA SER A 36 15.35 -6.72 -0.13
C SER A 36 14.92 -7.31 1.22
N GLN A 37 15.49 -8.47 1.59
CA GLN A 37 15.19 -9.18 2.85
C GLN A 37 13.76 -9.75 2.94
N ASN A 38 13.13 -10.05 1.79
CA ASN A 38 11.78 -10.62 1.71
C ASN A 38 10.67 -9.74 2.30
N ASP A 39 10.90 -8.44 2.49
CA ASP A 39 9.87 -7.53 2.95
C ASP A 39 8.85 -7.26 1.83
N PRO A 40 7.60 -7.75 1.94
CA PRO A 40 6.59 -7.43 0.95
C PRO A 40 6.14 -5.98 1.15
N VAL A 41 5.73 -5.34 0.05
CA VAL A 41 5.07 -4.04 0.02
C VAL A 41 3.89 -4.08 -0.94
N ILE A 42 2.90 -3.24 -0.67
CA ILE A 42 1.69 -3.15 -1.49
C ILE A 42 1.89 -2.06 -2.54
N ILE A 43 1.56 -2.36 -3.80
CA ILE A 43 1.52 -1.36 -4.86
C ILE A 43 0.10 -0.81 -4.93
N ILE A 44 -0.02 0.50 -4.73
CA ILE A 44 -1.27 1.25 -4.93
C ILE A 44 -1.18 2.09 -6.20
N GLU A 45 -2.31 2.25 -6.87
CA GLU A 45 -2.52 3.16 -7.99
C GLU A 45 -3.41 4.31 -7.54
N LEU A 46 -2.93 5.53 -7.80
CA LEU A 46 -3.61 6.79 -7.52
C LEU A 46 -4.50 7.21 -8.70
N ASN A 47 -5.29 8.25 -8.52
CA ASN A 47 -6.26 8.72 -9.53
C ASN A 47 -5.59 9.29 -10.79
N ASP A 48 -4.33 9.74 -10.69
CA ASP A 48 -3.51 10.22 -11.80
C ASP A 48 -2.71 9.09 -12.47
N TYR A 49 -3.02 7.84 -12.16
CA TYR A 49 -2.31 6.63 -12.60
C TYR A 49 -0.87 6.52 -12.07
N THR A 50 -0.46 7.39 -11.16
CA THR A 50 0.79 7.25 -10.44
C THR A 50 0.73 6.00 -9.57
N ARG A 51 1.79 5.20 -9.58
CA ARG A 51 1.91 3.97 -8.79
C ARG A 51 2.99 4.12 -7.74
N ILE A 52 2.62 3.84 -6.50
CA ILE A 52 3.51 3.96 -5.35
C ILE A 52 3.47 2.63 -4.59
N TRP A 53 4.63 2.18 -4.12
CA TRP A 53 4.69 1.07 -3.18
C TRP A 53 4.69 1.63 -1.75
N MET A 54 3.90 1.01 -0.88
CA MET A 54 3.74 1.40 0.51
C MET A 54 3.79 0.19 1.43
N LEU A 55 4.19 0.42 2.67
CA LEU A 55 4.07 -0.59 3.71
C LEU A 55 2.57 -0.80 4.00
N PRO A 56 2.10 -2.04 4.18
CA PRO A 56 0.69 -2.28 4.49
C PRO A 56 0.22 -1.60 5.77
N GLU A 57 1.13 -1.37 6.73
CA GLU A 57 0.85 -0.66 7.97
C GLU A 57 0.48 0.82 7.72
N GLU A 58 0.93 1.40 6.61
CA GLU A 58 0.61 2.78 6.19
C GLU A 58 -0.77 2.88 5.51
N LEU A 59 -1.38 1.75 5.18
CA LEU A 59 -2.63 1.65 4.43
C LEU A 59 -3.79 1.14 5.30
N ASN A 60 -5.00 1.67 5.07
CA ASN A 60 -6.19 1.04 5.63
C ASN A 60 -6.72 -0.06 4.69
N ILE A 61 -6.21 -1.27 4.88
CA ILE A 61 -6.56 -2.45 4.08
C ILE A 61 -7.50 -3.41 4.82
N ASN A 62 -8.34 -4.11 4.06
CA ASN A 62 -9.22 -5.16 4.61
C ASN A 62 -8.40 -6.37 5.11
N GLN A 63 -8.94 -7.10 6.10
CA GLN A 63 -8.35 -8.26 6.76
C GLN A 63 -7.86 -9.35 5.80
N ILE A 64 -8.53 -9.55 4.66
CA ILE A 64 -8.13 -10.52 3.62
C ILE A 64 -6.75 -10.15 3.05
N ILE A 65 -6.56 -8.88 2.72
CA ILE A 65 -5.30 -8.37 2.14
C ILE A 65 -4.20 -8.42 3.21
N LYS A 66 -4.54 -8.08 4.46
CA LYS A 66 -3.62 -8.19 5.59
C LYS A 66 -3.17 -9.63 5.86
N ARG A 67 -4.06 -10.62 5.72
CA ARG A 67 -3.70 -12.05 5.84
C ARG A 67 -2.77 -12.50 4.72
N ASN A 68 -3.07 -12.14 3.48
CA ASN A 68 -2.21 -12.46 2.33
C ASN A 68 -0.81 -11.86 2.50
N TYR A 69 -0.74 -10.63 3.00
CA TYR A 69 0.52 -9.97 3.35
C TYR A 69 1.32 -10.72 4.43
N ASN A 70 0.67 -11.07 5.54
CA ASN A 70 1.36 -11.73 6.65
C ASN A 70 1.91 -13.11 6.24
N ASN A 71 1.20 -13.84 5.37
CA ASN A 71 1.66 -15.12 4.84
C ASN A 71 2.93 -14.98 3.97
N THR A 72 3.16 -13.81 3.37
CA THR A 72 4.37 -13.56 2.57
C THR A 72 5.59 -13.17 3.42
N ARG A 73 5.41 -12.81 4.70
CA ARG A 73 6.51 -12.44 5.63
C ARG A 73 7.10 -13.61 6.41
N THR A 74 6.41 -14.74 6.50
CA THR A 74 6.84 -15.91 7.31
C THR A 74 7.73 -16.85 6.50
N TYR A 75 8.99 -16.51 6.29
CA TYR A 75 10.06 -17.44 5.86
C TYR A 75 11.42 -16.99 6.43
#